data_AF-A0A8T4JJ13-F1
#
_entry.id   AF-A0A8T4JJ13-F1
#
_cell.length_a   1.000
_cell.length_b   1.000
_cell.length_c   1.000
_cell.angle_alpha   90.00
_cell.angle_beta   90.00
_cell.angle_gamma   90.00
#
_symmetry.space_group_name_H-M   'P 1'
#
loop_
_entity.id
_entity.type
_entity.pdbx_description
1 polymer ?
#
loop_
_entity_poly.entity_id
_entity_poly.type
_entity_poly.pdbx_seq_one_letter_code
_entity_poly.pdbx_strand_id
1 'polypeptide(L)' 'SCGHTNKKVKSEITETVADNEEVVIVDSDESPNPVVDAHCSRCGPVKAEFWMIQTRASDEPETQFFKCKKCRKVWKE' A
#
# COMPACT_ATOMS: atom_id res chain seq x y z
N SER A 1 -43.98 18.52 26.02
CA SER A 1 -42.89 19.37 26.53
C SER A 1 -41.76 18.50 27.04
N CYS A 2 -40.69 18.29 26.26
CA CYS A 2 -39.49 17.61 26.77
C CYS A 2 -38.48 18.68 27.19
N GLY A 3 -37.97 18.56 28.42
CA GLY A 3 -36.98 19.47 29.00
C GLY A 3 -35.84 18.66 29.60
N HIS A 4 -34.86 18.30 28.77
CA HIS A 4 -33.58 17.76 29.26
C HIS A 4 -32.43 18.50 28.59
N THR A 5 -31.65 19.15 29.45
CA THR A 5 -30.57 20.09 29.19
C THR A 5 -29.27 19.34 28.91
N ASN A 6 -28.60 19.65 27.79
CA ASN A 6 -27.32 19.04 27.40
C ASN A 6 -26.18 19.47 28.35
N LYS A 7 -25.78 18.59 29.27
CA LYS A 7 -24.51 18.73 30.01
C LYS A 7 -23.37 18.22 29.13
N LYS A 8 -22.51 19.15 28.69
CA LYS A 8 -21.28 18.88 27.95
C LYS A 8 -20.32 18.07 28.84
N VAL A 9 -20.19 16.77 28.57
CA VAL A 9 -19.10 15.97 29.14
C VAL A 9 -17.86 16.27 28.31
N LYS A 10 -16.92 17.00 28.89
CA LYS A 10 -15.58 17.22 28.35
C LYS A 10 -14.80 15.93 28.59
N SER A 11 -14.81 15.02 27.63
CA SER A 11 -13.89 13.88 27.61
C SER A 11 -12.56 14.37 27.06
N GLU A 12 -11.67 14.77 27.96
CA GLU A 12 -10.26 15.00 27.66
C GLU A 12 -9.60 13.62 27.59
N ILE A 13 -9.30 13.16 26.37
CA ILE A 13 -8.60 11.90 26.13
C ILE A 13 -7.12 12.27 26.11
N THR A 14 -6.44 12.11 27.24
CA THR A 14 -4.98 12.26 27.30
C THR A 14 -4.37 10.92 26.92
N GLU A 15 -4.09 10.71 25.64
CA GLU A 15 -3.20 9.62 25.22
C GLU A 15 -1.76 10.07 25.40
N THR A 16 -1.11 9.54 26.44
CA THR A 16 0.35 9.54 26.56
C THR A 16 0.83 8.19 26.06
N VAL A 17 1.03 8.09 24.74
CA VAL A 17 1.78 6.97 24.15
C VAL A 17 3.15 7.50 23.78
N ALA A 18 4.09 7.33 24.71
CA ALA A 18 5.51 7.36 24.42
C ALA A 18 5.82 6.05 23.68
N ASP A 19 5.60 6.05 22.38
CA ASP A 19 6.10 4.98 21.53
C ASP A 19 7.25 5.55 20.68
N ASN A 20 8.46 5.24 21.13
CA ASN A 20 9.67 5.44 20.35
C ASN A 20 9.81 4.25 19.40
N GLU A 21 8.87 4.13 18.47
CA GLU A 21 9.03 3.30 17.29
C GLU A 21 10.09 3.98 16.44
N GLU A 22 11.31 3.48 16.57
CA GLU A 22 12.36 3.62 15.57
C GLU A 22 11.81 3.12 14.23
N VAL A 23 11.16 4.03 13.50
CA VAL A 23 10.76 3.80 12.12
C VAL A 23 12.06 3.56 11.36
N VAL A 24 12.40 2.29 11.19
CA VAL A 24 13.44 1.85 10.28
C VAL A 24 12.94 2.29 8.91
N ILE A 25 13.42 3.45 8.47
CA ILE A 25 13.21 3.97 7.13
C ILE A 25 13.99 3.01 6.24
N VAL A 26 13.31 1.93 5.83
CA VAL A 26 13.79 1.03 4.80
C VAL A 26 13.96 1.91 3.56
N ASP A 27 15.20 1.94 3.07
CA ASP A 27 15.65 2.75 1.95
C ASP A 27 14.61 2.71 0.81
N SER A 28 14.19 3.89 0.37
CA SER A 28 13.04 4.14 -0.51
C SER A 28 13.13 3.53 -1.92
N ASP A 29 14.07 2.62 -2.19
CA ASP A 29 14.31 1.95 -3.47
C ASP A 29 13.95 0.45 -3.48
N GLU A 30 13.82 -0.18 -2.31
CA GLU A 30 13.31 -1.54 -2.17
C GLU A 30 11.79 -1.52 -1.98
N SER A 31 11.03 -1.44 -3.06
CA SER A 31 9.57 -1.63 -2.95
C SER A 31 9.33 -2.99 -2.26
N PRO A 32 8.42 -3.08 -1.26
CA PRO A 32 8.15 -4.30 -0.49
C PRO A 32 7.48 -5.41 -1.32
N ASN A 33 7.36 -5.17 -2.62
CA ASN A 33 6.72 -6.02 -3.57
C ASN A 33 7.64 -7.21 -3.91
N PRO A 34 7.12 -8.44 -3.94
CA PRO A 34 7.90 -9.60 -4.35
C PRO A 34 8.52 -9.38 -5.74
N VAL A 35 9.75 -9.85 -5.92
CA VAL A 35 10.46 -9.75 -7.19
C VAL A 35 10.36 -11.08 -7.91
N VAL A 36 9.85 -11.06 -9.14
CA VAL A 36 9.64 -12.22 -10.01
C VAL A 36 10.41 -12.05 -11.32
N ASP A 37 10.67 -13.16 -12.01
CA ASP A 37 11.25 -13.12 -13.35
C ASP A 37 10.16 -12.86 -14.38
N ALA A 38 10.30 -11.80 -15.18
CA ALA A 38 9.29 -11.38 -16.15
C ALA A 38 9.93 -10.84 -17.44
N HIS A 39 9.17 -10.82 -18.52
CA HIS A 39 9.68 -10.35 -19.80
C HIS A 39 9.29 -8.87 -20.02
N CYS A 40 10.27 -7.97 -19.93
CA CYS A 40 10.07 -6.57 -20.29
C CYS A 40 10.25 -6.38 -21.79
N SER A 41 9.26 -5.79 -22.48
CA SER A 41 9.31 -5.54 -23.94
C SER A 41 10.52 -4.68 -24.39
N ARG A 42 11.19 -3.99 -23.46
CA ARG A 42 12.39 -3.19 -23.75
C ARG A 42 13.71 -3.85 -23.35
N CYS A 43 13.69 -4.74 -22.35
CA CYS A 43 14.91 -5.29 -21.75
C CYS A 43 15.08 -6.78 -21.98
N GLY A 44 14.04 -7.48 -22.44
CA GLY A 44 14.02 -8.93 -22.51
C GLY A 44 13.65 -9.55 -21.15
N PRO A 45 14.22 -10.72 -20.81
CA PRO A 45 14.05 -11.35 -19.49
C PRO A 45 14.71 -10.49 -18.40
N VAL A 46 13.94 -10.10 -17.40
CA VAL A 46 14.37 -9.20 -16.33
C VAL A 46 13.62 -9.47 -15.03
N LYS A 47 14.25 -9.18 -13.91
CA LYS A 47 13.56 -9.14 -12.62
C LYS A 47 12.60 -7.95 -12.54
N ALA A 48 11.35 -8.22 -12.20
CA ALA A 48 10.30 -7.22 -12.05
C ALA A 48 9.65 -7.33 -10.67
N GLU A 49 9.27 -6.18 -10.12
CA GLU A 49 8.46 -6.10 -8.91
C GLU A 49 7.02 -6.46 -9.27
N PHE A 50 6.43 -7.40 -8.56
CA PHE A 50 5.08 -7.90 -8.77
C PHE A 50 4.14 -7.41 -7.67
N TRP A 51 2.97 -6.92 -8.05
CA TRP A 51 1.89 -6.67 -7.12
C TRP A 51 0.54 -6.90 -7.78
N MET A 52 -0.42 -7.33 -6.97
CA MET A 52 -1.80 -7.57 -7.36
C MET A 52 -2.69 -6.55 -6.67
N ILE A 53 -3.67 -6.02 -7.39
CA ILE A 53 -4.65 -5.07 -6.83
C ILE A 53 -6.02 -5.72 -6.89
N GLN A 54 -6.69 -5.79 -5.75
CA GLN A 54 -8.08 -6.24 -5.67
C GLN A 54 -8.99 -5.14 -6.22
N THR A 55 -9.46 -5.30 -7.46
CA THR A 55 -10.53 -4.46 -7.98
C THR A 55 -11.86 -4.93 -7.40
N ARG A 56 -12.71 -3.99 -6.98
CA ARG A 56 -14.07 -4.26 -6.47
C ARG A 56 -15.02 -4.56 -7.64
N ALA A 57 -14.63 -5.49 -8.51
CA ALA A 57 -15.40 -5.88 -9.68
C ALA A 57 -15.63 -7.39 -9.61
N SER A 58 -16.89 -7.79 -9.47
CA SER A 58 -17.28 -9.22 -9.38
C SER A 58 -17.13 -9.97 -10.72
N ASP A 59 -16.60 -9.32 -11.76
CA ASP A 59 -16.60 -9.76 -13.16
C ASP A 59 -15.21 -9.72 -13.81
N GLU A 60 -14.17 -9.20 -13.13
CA GLU A 60 -12.80 -9.18 -13.66
C GLU A 60 -11.85 -10.06 -12.81
N PRO A 61 -10.97 -10.86 -13.43
CA PRO A 61 -9.92 -11.57 -12.72
C PRO A 61 -8.96 -10.59 -12.04
N GLU A 62 -8.26 -11.04 -11.01
CA GLU A 62 -7.21 -10.26 -10.34
C GLU A 62 -6.24 -9.66 -11.36
N THR A 63 -6.06 -8.32 -11.34
CA THR A 63 -5.11 -7.69 -12.25
C THR A 63 -3.73 -7.70 -11.61
N GLN A 64 -2.79 -8.32 -12.29
CA GLN A 64 -1.40 -8.44 -11.86
C GLN A 64 -0.57 -7.35 -12.53
N PHE A 65 0.26 -6.66 -11.76
CA PHE A 65 1.13 -5.59 -12.24
C PHE A 65 2.58 -5.97 -12.04
N PHE A 66 3.39 -5.64 -13.03
CA PHE A 66 4.83 -5.88 -13.04
C PHE A 66 5.56 -4.58 -13.31
N LYS A 67 6.63 -4.31 -12.57
CA LYS A 67 7.54 -3.18 -12.80
C LYS A 67 8.96 -3.67 -13.00
N CYS A 68 9.51 -3.44 -14.19
CA CYS A 68 10.88 -3.79 -14.50
C CYS A 68 11.85 -3.02 -13.59
N LYS A 69 12.69 -3.72 -12.82
CA LYS A 69 13.74 -3.08 -12.00
C LYS A 69 14.80 -2.35 -12.83
N LYS A 70 15.00 -2.74 -14.09
CA LYS A 70 16.02 -2.14 -14.98
C LYS A 70 15.58 -0.84 -15.66
N CYS A 71 14.37 -0.80 -16.23
CA CYS A 71 13.87 0.36 -16.99
C CYS A 71 12.65 1.04 -16.37
N ARG A 72 12.17 0.56 -15.21
CA ARG A 72 11.01 1.07 -14.48
C ARG A 72 9.71 1.12 -15.30
N LYS A 73 9.63 0.36 -16.40
CA LYS A 73 8.39 0.17 -17.16
C LYS A 73 7.44 -0.65 -16.30
N VAL A 74 6.19 -0.19 -16.19
CA VAL A 74 5.08 -0.95 -15.60
C VAL A 74 4.21 -1.52 -16.71
N TRP A 75 3.76 -2.76 -16.56
CA TRP A 75 2.75 -3.39 -17.42
C TRP A 75 1.81 -4.24 -16.57
N LYS A 76 0.63 -4.54 -17.13
CA LYS A 76 -0.39 -5.39 -16.52
C LYS A 76 -0.45 -6.72 -17.25
N GLU A 77 -0.74 -7.79 -16.51
CA GLU A 77 -1.13 -9.12 -17.01
C GLU A 77 -2.55 -9.43 -16.54
#